data_AF-A0A453NH83-F1
#
_entry.id   AF-A0A453NH83-F1
#
_cell.length_a   1.000
_cell.length_b   1.000
_cell.length_c   1.000
_cell.angle_alpha   90.00
_cell.angle_beta   90.00
_cell.angle_gamma   90.00
#
_symmetry.space_group_name_H-M   'P 1'
#
loop_
_entity.id
_entity.type
_entity.pdbx_description
1 polymer ?
#
loop_
_entity_poly.entity_id
_entity_poly.type
_entity_poly.pdbx_seq_one_letter_code
_entity_poly.pdbx_strand_id
1 'polypeptide(L)'
;MEEKDCPVESFKPEDDKKSTPPEIAVADEPFPFFCLLCYADALDWLLMVSGTIGSFVHGMAPAMSYYILGKAVDMFGDNIGNREAIVHQLTKLLPYMWSLAIITLPAGMIEITCWMYTSQRQMTRMQRAYLGSVLSQDVGAFDTDLTTANIMAGTTNHMSVIKDAIGEKMGHFISNFSTFLVAVIVAFVCCWEVGMLSLLVVPMLLVVGATYAKTMIGMSMTRTAFVSETTTVVEQVPTQ
;
A
#
# COMPACT_ATOMS: atom_id res chain seq x y z
N MET A 1 -27.84 12.98 -5.54
CA MET A 1 -28.65 12.76 -6.74
C MET A 1 -27.72 12.85 -7.93
N GLU A 2 -27.11 11.73 -8.29
CA GLU A 2 -26.77 11.41 -9.67
C GLU A 2 -26.62 9.89 -9.69
N GLU A 3 -27.68 9.26 -10.21
CA GLU A 3 -27.82 7.84 -10.42
C GLU A 3 -26.93 7.49 -11.62
N LYS A 4 -25.79 6.84 -11.36
CA LYS A 4 -25.03 6.18 -12.41
C LYS A 4 -25.28 4.70 -12.30
N ASP A 5 -26.29 4.29 -13.06
CA ASP A 5 -26.54 2.92 -13.48
C ASP A 5 -25.24 2.22 -13.85
N CYS A 6 -24.97 1.11 -13.18
CA CYS A 6 -24.03 0.12 -13.65
C CYS A 6 -24.83 -0.82 -14.57
N PRO A 7 -24.47 -1.01 -15.85
CA PRO A 7 -25.28 -1.82 -16.74
C PRO A 7 -25.23 -3.28 -16.30
N VAL A 8 -26.34 -3.76 -15.74
CA VAL A 8 -26.62 -5.19 -15.59
C VAL A 8 -27.05 -5.68 -16.96
N GLU A 9 -26.10 -6.09 -17.79
CA GLU A 9 -26.41 -6.66 -19.09
C GLU A 9 -27.01 -8.06 -18.91
N SER A 10 -28.29 -8.16 -19.25
CA SER A 10 -29.13 -9.34 -19.16
C SER A 10 -28.70 -10.40 -20.20
N PHE A 11 -28.22 -11.55 -19.73
CA PHE A 11 -27.97 -12.70 -20.60
C PHE A 11 -29.25 -13.53 -20.74
N LYS A 12 -29.85 -13.55 -21.94
CA LYS A 12 -31.00 -14.41 -22.30
C LYS A 12 -30.53 -15.40 -23.38
N PRO A 13 -30.98 -16.68 -23.35
CA PRO A 13 -30.27 -17.77 -24.00
C PRO A 13 -30.75 -18.01 -25.43
N GLU A 14 -29.84 -18.34 -26.33
CA GLU A 14 -30.16 -19.04 -27.57
C GLU A 14 -29.08 -20.08 -27.90
N ASP A 15 -29.57 -21.12 -28.57
CA ASP A 15 -29.19 -22.52 -28.51
C ASP A 15 -27.92 -22.94 -29.29
N ASP A 16 -27.26 -23.96 -28.72
CA ASP A 16 -26.69 -25.15 -29.38
C ASP A 16 -25.55 -25.01 -30.42
N LYS A 17 -24.30 -25.32 -29.98
CA LYS A 17 -23.52 -26.49 -30.45
C LYS A 17 -22.08 -26.56 -29.89
N LYS A 18 -21.84 -27.63 -29.14
CA LYS A 18 -20.65 -28.53 -29.13
C LYS A 18 -19.27 -28.01 -28.61
N SER A 19 -18.95 -28.49 -27.41
CA SER A 19 -17.64 -28.95 -26.89
C SER A 19 -16.43 -28.02 -26.98
N THR A 20 -16.11 -27.37 -25.85
CA THR A 20 -14.81 -27.31 -25.12
C THR A 20 -15.08 -26.44 -23.87
N PRO A 21 -14.63 -26.77 -22.64
CA PRO A 21 -14.80 -25.85 -21.52
C PRO A 21 -14.13 -24.52 -21.88
N PRO A 22 -14.83 -23.37 -21.82
CA PRO A 22 -14.17 -22.10 -22.03
C PRO A 22 -13.21 -21.91 -20.86
N GLU A 23 -11.94 -22.07 -21.14
CA GLU A 23 -10.87 -21.45 -20.36
C GLU A 23 -11.21 -19.96 -20.30
N ILE A 24 -11.78 -19.53 -19.17
CA ILE A 24 -12.04 -18.13 -18.89
C ILE A 24 -10.66 -17.50 -18.81
N ALA A 25 -10.16 -17.01 -19.95
CA ALA A 25 -9.08 -16.05 -20.01
C ALA A 25 -9.62 -14.80 -19.32
N VAL A 26 -9.45 -14.73 -18.00
CA VAL A 26 -9.63 -13.52 -17.22
C VAL A 26 -8.62 -12.54 -17.79
N ALA A 27 -9.09 -11.61 -18.61
CA ALA A 27 -8.28 -10.49 -19.04
C ALA A 27 -7.81 -9.77 -17.77
N ASP A 28 -6.48 -9.65 -17.60
CA ASP A 28 -5.81 -8.84 -16.58
C ASP A 28 -6.07 -7.33 -16.85
N GLU A 29 -7.34 -6.93 -16.94
CA GLU A 29 -7.74 -5.53 -16.96
C GLU A 29 -7.59 -5.00 -15.52
N PRO A 30 -6.69 -4.04 -15.27
CA PRO A 30 -6.50 -3.51 -13.93
C PRO A 30 -7.78 -2.81 -13.50
N PHE A 31 -8.49 -3.39 -12.53
CA PHE A 31 -9.67 -2.75 -11.96
C PHE A 31 -9.31 -1.36 -11.43
N PRO A 32 -10.08 -0.31 -11.77
CA PRO A 32 -9.82 1.03 -11.28
C PRO A 32 -9.91 1.07 -9.74
N PHE A 33 -8.86 1.58 -9.08
CA PHE A 33 -8.77 1.68 -7.61
C PHE A 33 -10.00 2.35 -6.96
N PHE A 34 -10.61 3.31 -7.64
CA PHE A 34 -11.81 4.00 -7.15
C PHE A 34 -13.08 3.13 -7.19
N CYS A 35 -13.14 2.15 -8.10
CA CYS A 35 -14.24 1.17 -8.12
C CYS A 35 -14.12 0.21 -6.93
N LEU A 36 -12.91 -0.04 -6.46
CA LEU A 36 -12.65 -0.84 -5.26
C LEU A 36 -13.10 -0.12 -3.97
N LEU A 37 -13.05 1.22 -3.96
CA LEU A 37 -13.59 2.07 -2.89
C LEU A 37 -15.10 2.37 -3.03
N CYS A 38 -15.76 1.87 -4.08
CA CYS A 38 -17.16 2.21 -4.37
C CYS A 38 -18.17 1.72 -3.32
N TYR A 39 -17.74 0.81 -2.43
CA TYR A 39 -18.54 0.34 -1.29
C TYR A 39 -18.39 1.23 -0.03
N ALA A 40 -17.67 2.37 -0.10
CA ALA A 40 -17.49 3.26 1.04
C ALA A 40 -18.77 4.06 1.37
N ASP A 41 -19.18 4.06 2.65
CA ASP A 41 -20.22 4.97 3.16
C ASP A 41 -19.71 6.40 3.38
N ALA A 42 -20.63 7.34 3.63
CA ALA A 42 -20.29 8.68 4.13
C ALA A 42 -19.42 8.67 5.40
N LEU A 43 -19.63 7.70 6.31
CA LEU A 43 -18.78 7.53 7.50
C LEU A 43 -17.36 7.06 7.13
N ASP A 44 -17.23 6.16 6.15
CA ASP A 44 -15.93 5.70 5.67
C ASP A 44 -15.18 6.83 4.99
N TRP A 45 -15.89 7.71 4.27
CA TRP A 45 -15.31 8.91 3.69
C TRP A 45 -14.78 9.88 4.74
N LEU A 46 -15.55 10.14 5.81
CA LEU A 46 -15.07 10.96 6.93
C LEU A 46 -13.83 10.37 7.61
N LEU A 47 -13.81 9.06 7.83
CA LEU A 47 -12.67 8.35 8.41
C LEU A 47 -11.43 8.39 7.50
N MET A 48 -11.61 8.25 6.18
CA MET A 48 -10.52 8.40 5.22
C MET A 48 -9.96 9.82 5.24
N VAL A 49 -10.81 10.85 5.28
CA VAL A 49 -10.36 12.24 5.37
C VAL A 49 -9.58 12.49 6.67
N SER A 50 -10.09 12.06 7.83
CA SER A 50 -9.34 12.21 9.09
C SER A 50 -8.01 11.44 9.08
N GLY A 51 -8.01 10.23 8.49
CA GLY A 51 -6.81 9.43 8.29
C GLY A 51 -5.78 10.13 7.41
N THR A 52 -6.19 10.73 6.29
CA THR A 52 -5.28 11.46 5.38
C THR A 52 -4.64 12.68 6.05
N ILE A 53 -5.38 13.41 6.88
CA ILE A 53 -4.85 14.54 7.64
C ILE A 53 -3.82 14.03 8.67
N GLY A 54 -4.13 12.93 9.35
CA GLY A 54 -3.19 12.24 10.25
C GLY A 54 -1.90 11.82 9.54
N SER A 55 -2.01 11.18 8.37
CA SER A 55 -0.89 10.76 7.53
C SER A 55 0.00 11.92 7.10
N PHE A 56 -0.60 13.07 6.75
CA PHE A 56 0.17 14.25 6.38
C PHE A 56 1.02 14.77 7.54
N VAL A 57 0.42 14.90 8.73
CA VAL A 57 1.10 15.37 9.94
C VAL A 57 2.18 14.39 10.37
N HIS A 58 1.89 13.08 10.34
CA HIS A 58 2.85 12.03 10.66
C HIS A 58 4.03 12.04 9.68
N GLY A 59 3.79 12.16 8.37
CA GLY A 59 4.83 12.21 7.34
C GLY A 59 5.69 13.48 7.38
N MET A 60 5.19 14.59 7.93
CA MET A 60 6.02 15.79 8.13
C MET A 60 7.07 15.62 9.24
N ALA A 61 6.82 14.74 10.21
CA ALA A 61 7.62 14.63 11.42
C ALA A 61 9.08 14.22 11.19
N PRO A 62 9.41 13.23 10.32
CA PRO A 62 10.79 12.87 10.02
C PRO A 62 11.59 14.03 9.40
N ALA A 63 11.01 14.72 8.41
CA ALA A 63 11.68 15.85 7.74
C ALA A 63 11.95 17.01 8.72
N MET A 64 10.97 17.34 9.55
CA MET A 64 11.13 18.37 10.59
C MET A 64 12.15 17.98 11.67
N SER A 65 12.22 16.69 12.02
CA SER A 65 13.21 16.18 12.98
C SER A 65 14.63 16.34 12.46
N TYR A 66 14.88 16.05 11.18
CA TYR A 66 16.18 16.27 10.55
C TYR A 66 16.56 17.76 10.48
N TYR A 67 15.60 18.64 10.21
CA TYR A 67 15.84 20.08 10.24
C TYR A 67 16.31 20.57 11.61
N ILE A 68 15.63 20.15 12.67
CA ILE A 68 15.98 20.53 14.04
C ILE A 68 17.33 19.91 14.45
N LEU A 69 17.61 18.67 14.02
CA LEU A 69 18.92 18.06 14.22
C LEU A 69 20.02 18.87 13.53
N GLY A 70 19.80 19.33 12.30
CA GLY A 70 20.72 20.23 11.60
C GLY A 70 21.00 21.50 12.40
N LYS A 71 19.95 22.14 12.93
CA LYS A 71 20.10 23.30 13.83
C LYS A 71 20.89 22.97 15.10
N ALA A 72 20.68 21.80 15.70
CA ALA A 72 21.45 21.38 16.86
C ALA A 72 22.94 21.24 16.51
N VAL A 73 23.26 20.64 15.36
CA VAL A 73 24.63 20.49 14.87
C VAL A 73 25.28 21.84 14.58
N ASP A 74 24.57 22.77 13.95
CA ASP A 74 25.07 24.14 13.70
C ASP A 74 25.43 24.85 15.01
N MET A 75 24.57 24.74 16.05
CA MET A 75 24.84 25.34 17.37
C MET A 75 26.09 24.78 18.03
N PHE A 76 26.37 23.49 17.85
CA PHE A 76 27.62 22.88 18.30
C PHE A 76 28.83 23.41 17.52
N GLY A 77 28.69 23.58 16.21
CA GLY A 77 29.74 24.08 15.32
C GLY A 77 30.10 25.55 15.55
N ASP A 78 29.12 26.41 15.80
CA ASP A 78 29.34 27.85 15.96
C ASP A 78 29.93 28.22 17.34
N ASN A 79 29.76 27.36 18.35
CA ASN A 79 30.16 27.63 19.73
C ASN A 79 31.31 26.72 20.22
N ILE A 80 32.17 26.26 19.30
CA ILE A 80 33.35 25.43 19.62
C ILE A 80 34.27 26.21 20.56
N GLY A 81 34.16 25.94 21.86
CA GLY A 81 34.94 26.59 22.93
C GLY A 81 34.11 27.14 24.09
N ASN A 82 32.79 27.32 23.93
CA ASN A 82 31.91 27.81 24.99
C ASN A 82 30.77 26.83 25.31
N ARG A 83 31.04 25.92 26.25
CA ARG A 83 30.09 24.87 26.65
C ARG A 83 28.78 25.43 27.20
N GLU A 84 28.83 26.55 27.93
CA GLU A 84 27.63 27.14 28.54
C GLU A 84 26.68 27.69 27.46
N ALA A 85 27.23 28.31 26.41
CA ALA A 85 26.45 28.79 25.28
C ALA A 85 25.75 27.65 24.53
N ILE A 86 26.44 26.53 24.29
CA ILE A 86 25.87 25.33 23.65
C ILE A 86 24.68 24.80 24.47
N VAL A 87 24.88 24.59 25.77
CA VAL A 87 23.82 24.04 26.64
C VAL A 87 22.61 24.96 26.69
N HIS A 88 22.82 26.27 26.75
CA HIS A 88 21.74 27.25 26.74
C HIS A 88 20.93 27.21 25.44
N GLN A 89 21.59 27.13 24.28
CA GLN A 89 20.89 27.05 22.99
C GLN A 89 20.15 25.72 22.79
N LEU A 90 20.75 24.60 23.19
CA LEU A 90 20.09 23.28 23.12
C LEU A 90 18.88 23.19 24.04
N THR A 91 18.95 23.81 25.22
CA THR A 91 17.81 23.84 26.16
C THR A 91 16.62 24.60 25.55
N LYS A 92 16.88 25.61 24.70
CA LYS A 92 15.84 26.30 23.93
C LYS A 92 15.25 25.44 22.81
N LEU A 93 16.01 24.48 22.27
CA LEU A 93 15.57 23.57 21.21
C LEU A 93 14.76 22.37 21.74
N LEU A 94 15.06 21.96 22.99
CA LEU A 94 14.42 20.84 23.68
C LEU A 94 12.88 20.90 23.69
N PRO A 95 12.20 22.03 23.99
CA PRO A 95 10.73 22.08 23.95
C PRO A 95 10.16 21.85 22.54
N TYR A 96 10.86 22.28 21.48
CA TYR A 96 10.42 22.05 20.10
C TYR A 96 10.47 20.56 19.75
N MET A 97 11.55 19.87 20.14
CA MET A 97 11.69 18.41 20.00
C MET A 97 10.57 17.65 20.70
N TRP A 98 10.27 18.02 21.95
CA TRP A 98 9.19 17.42 22.72
C TRP A 98 7.80 17.70 22.12
N SER A 99 7.55 18.93 21.68
CA SER A 99 6.27 19.30 21.05
C SER A 99 5.99 18.49 19.78
N LEU A 100 7.03 18.24 18.96
CA LEU A 100 6.91 17.43 17.75
C LEU A 100 6.56 15.98 18.08
N ALA A 101 7.19 15.38 19.10
CA ALA A 101 6.86 14.03 19.53
C ALA A 101 5.42 13.90 20.04
N ILE A 102 4.96 14.86 20.84
CA ILE A 102 3.60 14.89 21.40
C ILE A 102 2.53 15.04 20.31
N ILE A 103 2.82 15.76 19.22
CA ILE A 103 1.90 15.92 18.08
C ILE A 103 1.91 14.70 17.16
N THR A 104 3.09 14.12 16.92
CA THR A 104 3.27 13.04 15.94
C THR A 104 2.66 11.72 16.41
N LEU A 105 2.73 11.41 17.71
CA LEU A 105 2.14 10.20 18.29
C LEU A 105 0.63 10.07 18.04
N PRO A 106 -0.22 11.03 18.46
CA PRO A 106 -1.66 10.94 18.20
C PRO A 106 -1.99 11.01 16.71
N ALA A 107 -1.22 11.77 15.91
CA ALA A 107 -1.42 11.83 14.45
C ALA A 107 -1.22 10.46 13.79
N GLY A 108 -0.15 9.74 14.13
CA GLY A 108 0.11 8.38 13.63
C GLY A 108 -0.92 7.37 14.12
N MET A 109 -1.40 7.50 15.37
CA MET A 109 -2.48 6.65 15.88
C MET A 109 -3.79 6.87 15.10
N ILE A 110 -4.17 8.12 14.85
CA ILE A 110 -5.37 8.47 14.06
C ILE A 110 -5.23 7.95 12.63
N GLU A 111 -4.08 8.14 12.00
CA GLU A 111 -3.77 7.60 10.67
C GLU A 111 -4.04 6.09 10.61
N ILE A 112 -3.34 5.30 11.43
CA ILE A 112 -3.38 3.84 11.34
C ILE A 112 -4.78 3.34 11.72
N THR A 113 -5.39 3.88 12.78
CA THR A 113 -6.70 3.42 13.24
C THR A 113 -7.82 3.76 12.26
N CYS A 114 -7.85 4.98 11.70
CA CYS A 114 -8.86 5.36 10.72
C CYS A 114 -8.79 4.54 9.43
N TRP A 115 -7.57 4.32 8.90
CA TRP A 115 -7.37 3.51 7.71
C TRP A 115 -7.67 2.02 7.94
N MET A 116 -7.20 1.46 9.06
CA MET A 116 -7.46 0.06 9.42
C MET A 116 -8.96 -0.18 9.63
N TYR A 117 -9.64 0.70 10.38
CA TYR A 117 -11.07 0.57 10.65
C TYR A 117 -11.91 0.67 9.38
N THR A 118 -11.58 1.62 8.50
CA THR A 118 -12.26 1.77 7.19
C THR A 118 -12.06 0.53 6.32
N SER A 119 -10.83 0.01 6.25
CA SER A 119 -10.54 -1.20 5.46
C SER A 119 -11.32 -2.42 5.95
N GLN A 120 -11.49 -2.58 7.27
CA GLN A 120 -12.27 -3.67 7.85
C GLN A 120 -13.75 -3.56 7.48
N ARG A 121 -14.33 -2.35 7.55
CA ARG A 121 -15.74 -2.14 7.17
C ARG A 121 -15.97 -2.48 5.69
N GLN A 122 -15.09 -2.01 4.81
CA GLN A 122 -15.18 -2.30 3.37
C GLN A 122 -15.00 -3.81 3.09
N MET A 123 -14.06 -4.47 3.77
CA MET A 123 -13.85 -5.91 3.67
C MET A 123 -15.10 -6.72 4.03
N THR A 124 -15.68 -6.47 5.21
CA THR A 124 -16.87 -7.23 5.67
C THR A 124 -18.06 -7.04 4.73
N ARG A 125 -18.15 -5.85 4.14
CA ARG A 125 -19.16 -5.49 3.14
C ARG A 125 -18.99 -6.25 1.82
N MET A 126 -17.76 -6.31 1.30
CA MET A 126 -17.43 -7.13 0.13
C MET A 126 -17.74 -8.61 0.39
N GLN A 127 -17.38 -9.14 1.57
CA GLN A 127 -17.68 -10.52 1.95
C GLN A 127 -19.18 -10.81 2.00
N ARG A 128 -19.99 -9.88 2.53
CA ARG A 128 -21.45 -10.03 2.57
C ARG A 128 -22.07 -10.03 1.17
N ALA A 129 -21.65 -9.12 0.31
CA ALA A 129 -22.13 -9.06 -1.07
C ALA A 129 -21.73 -10.32 -1.86
N TYR A 130 -20.50 -10.80 -1.66
CA TYR A 130 -20.01 -12.03 -2.26
C TYR A 130 -20.78 -13.26 -1.77
N LEU A 131 -20.94 -13.44 -0.46
CA LEU A 131 -21.68 -14.57 0.10
C LEU A 131 -23.15 -14.56 -0.34
N GLY A 132 -23.78 -13.38 -0.40
CA GLY A 132 -25.14 -13.23 -0.92
C GLY A 132 -25.26 -13.66 -2.38
N SER A 133 -24.29 -13.29 -3.21
CA SER A 133 -24.25 -13.66 -4.63
C SER A 133 -24.03 -15.17 -4.80
N VAL A 134 -23.09 -15.74 -4.05
CA VAL A 134 -22.84 -17.19 -4.04
C VAL A 134 -24.09 -17.97 -3.63
N LEU A 135 -24.76 -17.56 -2.55
CA LEU A 135 -25.99 -18.23 -2.08
C LEU A 135 -27.17 -18.12 -3.05
N SER A 136 -27.18 -17.13 -3.94
CA SER A 136 -28.22 -16.95 -4.96
C SER A 136 -27.98 -17.74 -6.26
N GLN A 137 -26.88 -18.49 -6.35
CA GLN A 137 -26.50 -19.24 -7.54
C GLN A 137 -27.27 -20.58 -7.64
N ASP A 138 -27.56 -21.06 -8.85
CA ASP A 138 -28.35 -22.28 -9.06
C ASP A 138 -27.64 -23.55 -8.54
N VAL A 139 -28.42 -24.53 -8.06
CA VAL A 139 -27.93 -25.81 -7.49
C VAL A 139 -27.02 -26.58 -8.46
N GLY A 140 -27.21 -26.41 -9.78
CA GLY A 140 -26.35 -27.03 -10.80
C GLY A 140 -24.91 -26.52 -10.79
N ALA A 141 -24.67 -25.27 -10.37
CA ALA A 141 -23.33 -24.70 -10.22
C ALA A 141 -22.60 -25.25 -8.98
N PHE A 142 -23.35 -25.60 -7.92
CA PHE A 142 -22.78 -26.16 -6.71
C PHE A 142 -22.35 -27.63 -6.85
N ASP A 143 -22.97 -28.39 -7.77
CA ASP A 143 -22.73 -29.83 -7.95
C ASP A 143 -21.53 -30.11 -8.88
N THR A 144 -21.16 -29.14 -9.73
CA THR A 144 -19.94 -29.24 -10.56
C THR A 144 -18.68 -28.84 -9.80
N ASP A 145 -18.82 -28.14 -8.68
CA ASP A 145 -17.74 -27.53 -7.93
C ASP A 145 -17.59 -28.13 -6.52
N LEU A 146 -17.09 -29.36 -6.43
CA LEU A 146 -16.40 -29.84 -5.20
C LEU A 146 -15.24 -28.89 -4.80
N THR A 147 -14.86 -27.99 -5.71
CA THR A 147 -13.97 -26.83 -5.58
C THR A 147 -14.60 -25.56 -5.00
N THR A 148 -15.93 -25.46 -4.83
CA THR A 148 -16.62 -24.22 -4.38
C THR A 148 -16.05 -23.71 -3.06
N ALA A 149 -15.78 -24.63 -2.13
CA ALA A 149 -15.18 -24.29 -0.84
C ALA A 149 -13.75 -23.72 -0.99
N ASN A 150 -12.95 -24.29 -1.90
CA ASN A 150 -11.61 -23.79 -2.22
C ASN A 150 -11.67 -22.43 -2.94
N ILE A 151 -12.64 -22.22 -3.83
CA ILE A 151 -12.86 -20.95 -4.55
C ILE A 151 -13.30 -19.85 -3.56
N MET A 152 -14.20 -20.17 -2.63
CA MET A 152 -14.64 -19.25 -1.57
C MET A 152 -13.49 -18.86 -0.63
N ALA A 153 -12.67 -19.85 -0.24
CA ALA A 153 -11.47 -19.61 0.57
C ALA A 153 -10.44 -18.76 -0.18
N GLY A 154 -10.19 -19.06 -1.46
CA GLY A 154 -9.30 -18.28 -2.33
C GLY A 154 -9.77 -16.84 -2.49
N THR A 155 -11.07 -16.64 -2.77
CA THR A 155 -11.66 -15.30 -2.91
C THR A 155 -11.53 -14.48 -1.62
N THR A 156 -11.76 -15.11 -0.47
CA THR A 156 -11.58 -14.45 0.83
C THR A 156 -10.12 -14.03 1.06
N ASN A 157 -9.16 -14.86 0.63
CA ASN A 157 -7.74 -14.52 0.71
C ASN A 157 -7.41 -13.30 -0.17
N HIS A 158 -7.90 -13.26 -1.41
CA HIS A 158 -7.73 -12.11 -2.29
C HIS A 158 -8.33 -10.82 -1.70
N MET A 159 -9.52 -10.91 -1.10
CA MET A 159 -10.13 -9.78 -0.39
C MET A 159 -9.28 -9.31 0.80
N SER A 160 -8.60 -10.22 1.51
CA SER A 160 -7.71 -9.86 2.62
C SER A 160 -6.49 -9.06 2.14
N VAL A 161 -5.92 -9.42 0.98
CA VAL A 161 -4.85 -8.65 0.33
C VAL A 161 -5.34 -7.25 -0.06
N ILE A 162 -6.57 -7.16 -0.56
CA ILE A 162 -7.20 -5.87 -0.87
C ILE A 162 -7.39 -5.02 0.40
N LYS A 163 -7.87 -5.62 1.49
CA LYS A 163 -8.00 -4.95 2.80
C LYS A 163 -6.65 -4.41 3.29
N ASP A 164 -5.60 -5.21 3.18
CA ASP A 164 -4.23 -4.80 3.53
C ASP A 164 -3.75 -3.61 2.68
N ALA A 165 -4.05 -3.63 1.38
CA ALA A 165 -3.74 -2.54 0.47
C ALA A 165 -4.46 -1.23 0.82
N ILE A 166 -5.77 -1.28 1.12
CA ILE A 166 -6.56 -0.09 1.48
C ILE A 166 -6.22 0.43 2.88
N GLY A 167 -5.96 -0.46 3.83
CA GLY A 167 -5.73 -0.11 5.22
C GLY A 167 -4.32 0.43 5.44
N GLU A 168 -3.40 -0.47 5.76
CA GLU A 168 -2.05 -0.12 6.21
C GLU A 168 -1.23 0.55 5.09
N LYS A 169 -1.24 -0.03 3.89
CA LYS A 169 -0.40 0.45 2.78
C LYS A 169 -0.81 1.82 2.27
N MET A 170 -2.10 2.12 2.21
CA MET A 170 -2.56 3.42 1.71
C MET A 170 -2.18 4.56 2.66
N GLY A 171 -2.36 4.38 3.97
CA GLY A 171 -1.93 5.37 4.97
C GLY A 171 -0.43 5.66 4.87
N HIS A 172 0.38 4.60 4.90
CA HIS A 172 1.83 4.72 4.76
C HIS A 172 2.26 5.33 3.42
N PHE A 173 1.56 5.02 2.33
CA PHE A 173 1.84 5.65 1.03
C PHE A 173 1.66 7.17 1.08
N ILE A 174 0.56 7.64 1.67
CA ILE A 174 0.28 9.08 1.82
C ILE A 174 1.31 9.73 2.75
N SER A 175 1.64 9.09 3.86
CA SER A 175 2.66 9.59 4.81
C SER A 175 4.05 9.67 4.17
N ASN A 176 4.46 8.64 3.42
CA ASN A 176 5.72 8.65 2.68
C ASN A 176 5.74 9.71 1.57
N PHE A 177 4.62 9.90 0.88
CA PHE A 177 4.49 10.95 -0.13
C PHE A 177 4.58 12.36 0.50
N SER A 178 3.91 12.59 1.63
CA SER A 178 4.04 13.82 2.43
C SER A 178 5.49 14.04 2.87
N THR A 179 6.13 13.01 3.43
CA THR A 179 7.53 13.05 3.85
C THR A 179 8.45 13.44 2.70
N PHE A 180 8.24 12.84 1.52
CA PHE A 180 9.00 13.14 0.32
C PHE A 180 8.85 14.60 -0.10
N LEU A 181 7.61 15.12 -0.18
CA LEU A 181 7.38 16.52 -0.55
C LEU A 181 8.05 17.49 0.43
N VAL A 182 7.88 17.26 1.73
CA VAL A 182 8.42 18.14 2.79
C VAL A 182 9.94 18.06 2.81
N ALA A 183 10.52 16.86 2.68
CA ALA A 183 11.96 16.67 2.62
C ALA A 183 12.59 17.38 1.41
N VAL A 184 11.96 17.30 0.23
CA VAL A 184 12.41 18.00 -0.97
C VAL A 184 12.38 19.51 -0.75
N ILE A 185 11.27 20.05 -0.21
CA ILE A 185 11.14 21.48 0.09
C ILE A 185 12.23 21.94 1.07
N VAL A 186 12.43 21.22 2.18
CA VAL A 186 13.45 21.54 3.19
C VAL A 186 14.85 21.47 2.60
N ALA A 187 15.14 20.47 1.75
CA ALA A 187 16.45 20.34 1.10
C ALA A 187 16.77 21.54 0.19
N PHE A 188 15.80 21.99 -0.61
CA PHE A 188 15.96 23.16 -1.49
C PHE A 188 16.10 24.47 -0.71
N VAL A 189 15.35 24.64 0.38
CA VAL A 189 15.40 25.86 1.21
C VAL A 189 16.70 25.98 2.00
N CYS A 190 17.22 24.88 2.54
CA CYS A 190 18.44 24.91 3.35
C CYS A 190 19.70 25.06 2.49
N CYS A 191 19.87 24.20 1.48
CA CYS A 191 21.09 24.14 0.67
C CYS A 191 20.76 23.78 -0.77
N TRP A 192 20.46 24.77 -1.61
CA TRP A 192 20.05 24.51 -2.99
C TRP A 192 21.14 23.80 -3.82
N GLU A 193 22.43 24.08 -3.57
CA GLU A 193 23.55 23.47 -4.29
C GLU A 193 23.67 21.97 -4.00
N VAL A 194 23.58 21.58 -2.72
CA VAL A 194 23.62 20.18 -2.30
C VAL A 194 22.33 19.46 -2.70
N GLY A 195 21.19 20.14 -2.65
CA GLY A 195 19.90 19.62 -3.09
C GLY A 195 19.92 19.22 -4.57
N MET A 196 20.39 20.09 -5.47
CA MET A 196 20.51 19.76 -6.90
C MET A 196 21.46 18.61 -7.16
N LEU A 197 22.60 18.55 -6.45
CA LEU A 197 23.52 17.42 -6.54
C LEU A 197 22.84 16.10 -6.14
N SER A 198 22.09 16.11 -5.03
CA SER A 198 21.37 14.92 -4.57
C SER A 198 20.34 14.44 -5.60
N LEU A 199 19.66 15.36 -6.27
CA LEU A 199 18.65 15.05 -7.30
C LEU A 199 19.28 14.41 -8.54
N LEU A 200 20.55 14.72 -8.85
CA LEU A 200 21.31 14.03 -9.90
C LEU A 200 21.78 12.63 -9.48
N VAL A 201 22.14 12.43 -8.21
CA VAL A 201 22.66 11.16 -7.69
C VAL A 201 21.55 10.12 -7.46
N VAL A 202 20.38 10.54 -6.98
CA VAL A 202 19.21 9.65 -6.76
C VAL A 202 18.82 8.80 -7.99
N PRO A 203 18.66 9.34 -9.21
CA PRO A 203 18.32 8.54 -10.38
C PRO A 203 19.44 7.58 -10.78
N MET A 204 20.72 7.95 -10.58
CA MET A 204 21.83 7.03 -10.81
C MET A 204 21.75 5.83 -9.85
N LEU A 205 21.45 6.08 -8.57
CA LEU A 205 21.22 5.02 -7.58
C LEU A 205 20.02 4.15 -7.94
N LEU A 206 18.93 4.75 -8.45
CA LEU A 206 17.76 4.00 -8.91
C LEU A 206 18.08 3.09 -10.09
N VAL A 207 18.89 3.53 -11.06
CA VAL A 207 19.32 2.69 -12.19
C VAL A 207 20.13 1.50 -11.70
N VAL A 208 21.11 1.73 -10.83
CA VAL A 208 21.92 0.63 -10.26
C VAL A 208 21.03 -0.33 -9.46
N GLY A 209 20.15 0.18 -8.60
CA GLY A 209 19.20 -0.63 -7.83
C GLY A 209 18.25 -1.43 -8.72
N ALA A 210 17.72 -0.83 -9.79
CA ALA A 210 16.84 -1.50 -10.74
C ALA A 210 17.56 -2.62 -11.52
N THR A 211 18.81 -2.39 -11.94
CA THR A 211 19.60 -3.46 -12.59
C THR A 211 19.86 -4.62 -11.64
N TYR A 212 20.20 -4.35 -10.38
CA TYR A 212 20.39 -5.38 -9.35
C TYR A 212 19.09 -6.14 -9.04
N ALA A 213 17.97 -5.44 -8.92
CA ALA A 213 16.66 -6.07 -8.72
C ALA A 213 16.29 -6.98 -9.90
N LYS A 214 16.51 -6.50 -11.14
CA LYS A 214 16.24 -7.28 -12.36
C LYS A 214 17.06 -8.56 -12.42
N THR A 215 18.35 -8.52 -12.08
CA THR A 215 19.20 -9.72 -12.08
C THR A 215 18.76 -10.70 -10.99
N MET A 216 18.41 -10.22 -9.79
CA MET A 216 17.90 -11.04 -8.69
C MET A 216 16.57 -11.72 -9.02
N ILE A 217 15.64 -11.00 -9.66
CA ILE A 217 14.36 -11.55 -10.12
C ILE A 217 14.62 -12.63 -11.18
N GLY A 218 15.52 -12.37 -12.14
CA GLY A 218 15.90 -13.35 -13.17
C GLY A 218 16.45 -14.64 -12.56
N MET A 219 17.39 -14.55 -11.61
CA MET A 219 17.93 -15.73 -10.91
C MET A 219 16.85 -16.49 -10.14
N SER A 220 15.90 -15.78 -9.52
CA SER A 220 14.80 -16.40 -8.77
C SER A 220 13.85 -17.17 -9.70
N MET A 221 13.49 -16.59 -10.85
CA MET A 221 12.64 -17.24 -11.86
C MET A 221 13.31 -18.49 -12.43
N THR A 222 14.60 -18.42 -12.73
CA THR A 222 15.37 -19.57 -13.19
C THR A 222 15.42 -20.67 -12.13
N ARG A 223 15.60 -20.32 -10.85
CA ARG A 223 15.57 -21.29 -9.74
C ARG A 223 14.21 -21.97 -9.64
N THR A 224 13.11 -21.22 -9.69
CA THR A 224 11.76 -21.81 -9.62
C THR A 224 11.47 -22.72 -10.81
N ALA A 225 11.99 -22.40 -12.00
CA ALA A 225 11.85 -23.25 -13.18
C ALA A 225 12.58 -24.61 -13.00
N PHE A 226 13.85 -24.60 -12.58
CA PHE A 226 14.59 -25.85 -12.32
C PHE A 226 13.97 -26.71 -11.21
N VAL A 227 13.45 -26.07 -10.16
CA VAL A 227 12.73 -26.77 -9.09
C VAL A 227 11.47 -27.43 -9.65
N SER A 228 10.69 -26.72 -10.48
CA SER A 228 9.48 -27.30 -11.09
C SER A 228 9.79 -28.48 -12.00
N GLU A 229 10.85 -28.42 -12.81
CA GLU A 229 11.28 -29.52 -13.68
C GLU A 229 11.69 -30.74 -12.84
N THR A 230 12.47 -30.54 -11.76
CA THR A 230 12.87 -31.63 -10.86
C THR A 230 11.65 -32.26 -10.18
N THR A 231 10.68 -31.45 -9.73
CA THR A 231 9.41 -31.95 -9.17
C THR A 231 8.67 -32.81 -10.18
N THR A 232 8.54 -32.37 -11.43
CA THR A 232 7.85 -33.16 -12.47
C THR A 232 8.54 -34.50 -12.76
N VAL A 233 9.88 -34.55 -12.74
CA VAL A 233 10.61 -35.81 -12.90
C VAL A 233 10.38 -36.74 -11.71
N VAL A 234 10.43 -36.23 -10.47
CA VAL A 234 10.16 -37.01 -9.26
C VAL A 234 8.74 -37.58 -9.27
N GLU A 235 7.76 -36.83 -9.76
CA GLU A 235 6.36 -37.28 -9.88
C GLU A 235 6.16 -38.40 -10.91
N GLN A 236 7.06 -38.54 -11.90
CA GLN A 236 6.98 -39.60 -12.92
C GLN A 236 7.65 -40.92 -12.52
N VAL A 237 8.49 -40.92 -11.49
CA VAL A 237 9.21 -42.11 -11.01
C VAL A 237 8.37 -43.14 -10.19
N PRO A 238 7.18 -42.86 -9.60
CA PRO A 238 6.45 -43.86 -8.81
C PRO A 238 5.67 -44.94 -9.61
N THR A 239 5.68 -44.90 -10.95
CA THR A 239 4.81 -45.75 -11.80
C THR A 239 5.50 -46.87 -12.58
N GLN A 240 6.71 -47.30 -12.19
CA GLN A 240 7.39 -48.49 -12.75
C GLN A 240 7.63 -49.57 -11.71
#